data_AF-A0A937S519-F1
#
_entry.id   AF-A0A937S519-F1
#
_cell.length_a   1.000
_cell.length_b   1.000
_cell.length_c   1.000
_cell.angle_alpha   90.00
_cell.angle_beta   90.00
_cell.angle_gamma   90.00
#
_symmetry.space_group_name_H-M   'P 1'
#
loop_
_entity.id
_entity.type
_entity.pdbx_description
1 polymer ?
#
loop_
_entity_poly.entity_id
_entity_poly.type
_entity_poly.pdbx_seq_one_letter_code
_entity_poly.pdbx_strand_id
1 'polypeptide(L)'
;MDYPITITVEHQEKLSRLTTVFRGLMVIPHGIVLWALGIAASIVAFVAWWAILFTAKYPKWAFYFVAGYIRWYTRVSGYCLLLTDKYPPFSIE
;
A
#
# COMPACT_ATOMS: atom_id res chain seq x y z
N MET A 1 -11.50 -15.79 -19.98
CA MET A 1 -10.80 -14.56 -20.36
C MET A 1 -9.71 -14.33 -19.32
N ASP A 2 -8.45 -14.47 -19.71
CA ASP A 2 -7.31 -14.13 -18.84
C ASP A 2 -7.33 -12.62 -18.58
N TYR A 3 -7.60 -12.25 -17.34
CA TYR A 3 -7.54 -10.86 -16.92
C TYR A 3 -6.09 -10.55 -16.54
N PRO A 4 -5.50 -9.43 -17.00
CA PRO A 4 -4.08 -9.14 -16.81
C PRO A 4 -3.63 -9.06 -15.34
N ILE A 5 -4.58 -9.02 -14.40
CA ILE A 5 -4.35 -9.04 -12.95
C ILE A 5 -5.24 -10.11 -12.32
N THR A 6 -4.67 -11.25 -11.99
CA THR A 6 -5.33 -12.28 -11.18
C THR A 6 -5.02 -12.02 -9.71
N ILE A 7 -6.04 -11.65 -8.93
CA ILE A 7 -5.90 -11.48 -7.47
C ILE A 7 -6.21 -12.82 -6.81
N THR A 8 -5.17 -13.60 -6.51
CA THR A 8 -5.30 -14.83 -5.70
C THR A 8 -5.40 -14.46 -4.22
N VAL A 9 -6.60 -14.55 -3.66
CA VAL A 9 -6.84 -14.34 -2.22
C VAL A 9 -6.96 -15.72 -1.55
N GLU A 10 -5.93 -16.10 -0.80
CA GLU A 10 -5.96 -17.31 0.04
C GLU A 10 -6.84 -17.03 1.27
N HIS A 11 -8.07 -17.57 1.30
CA HIS A 11 -9.02 -17.36 2.39
C HIS A 11 -8.57 -18.14 3.64
N GLN A 12 -8.25 -17.42 4.72
CA GLN A 12 -7.80 -18.01 5.99
C GLN A 12 -9.00 -18.14 6.95
N GLU A 13 -9.41 -19.38 7.26
CA GLU A 13 -10.60 -19.70 8.07
C GLU A 13 -10.46 -19.41 9.58
N LYS A 14 -9.27 -19.10 10.10
CA LYS A 14 -9.03 -18.93 11.55
C LYS A 14 -8.50 -17.54 11.89
N LEU A 15 -9.41 -16.65 12.32
CA LEU A 15 -9.06 -15.34 12.88
C LEU A 15 -8.75 -15.45 14.38
N SER A 16 -7.54 -15.07 14.78
CA SER A 16 -7.16 -15.01 16.20
C SER A 16 -7.61 -13.68 16.84
N ARG A 17 -8.62 -13.76 17.72
CA ARG A 17 -9.28 -12.62 18.40
C ARG A 17 -8.37 -11.85 19.36
N LEU A 18 -7.28 -12.47 19.81
CA LEU A 18 -6.31 -11.91 20.77
C LEU A 18 -5.27 -11.01 20.09
N THR A 19 -5.02 -11.22 18.80
CA THR A 19 -4.03 -10.46 18.03
C THR A 19 -4.56 -9.07 17.63
N THR A 20 -5.87 -8.85 17.64
CA THR A 20 -6.53 -7.56 17.30
C THR A 20 -6.14 -6.43 18.26
N VAL A 21 -5.96 -6.71 19.55
CA VAL A 21 -5.62 -5.69 20.57
C VAL A 21 -4.13 -5.32 20.48
N PHE A 22 -3.24 -6.31 20.29
CA PHE A 22 -1.81 -6.07 20.06
C PHE A 22 -1.50 -5.45 18.69
N ARG A 23 -2.43 -5.59 17.73
CA ARG A 23 -2.34 -5.04 16.38
C ARG A 23 -2.19 -3.52 16.36
N GLY A 24 -2.93 -2.82 17.24
CA GLY A 24 -2.87 -1.37 17.33
C GLY A 24 -1.45 -0.87 17.59
N LEU A 25 -0.74 -1.48 18.55
CA LEU A 25 0.63 -1.10 18.88
C LEU A 25 1.61 -1.39 17.73
N MET A 26 1.44 -2.51 17.04
CA MET A 26 2.34 -2.97 15.97
C MET A 26 2.09 -2.26 14.62
N VAL A 27 0.89 -1.72 14.42
CA VAL A 27 0.50 -0.90 13.26
C VAL A 27 0.94 0.54 13.42
N ILE A 28 1.08 1.08 14.64
CA ILE A 28 1.52 2.48 14.84
C ILE A 28 2.83 2.82 14.08
N PRO A 29 3.90 2.00 14.13
CA PRO A 29 5.10 2.25 13.33
C PRO A 29 4.82 2.26 11.82
N HIS A 30 3.97 1.35 11.34
CA HIS A 30 3.56 1.30 9.94
C HIS A 30 2.74 2.53 9.54
N GLY A 31 1.85 2.99 10.41
CA GLY A 31 1.04 4.18 10.21
C GLY A 31 1.89 5.43 10.06
N ILE A 32 2.93 5.59 10.88
CA ILE A 32 3.86 6.72 10.80
C ILE A 32 4.63 6.71 9.48
N VAL A 33 5.16 5.55 9.08
CA VAL A 33 5.94 5.44 7.84
C VAL A 33 5.05 5.61 6.61
N LEU A 34 3.85 5.02 6.60
CA LEU A 34 2.88 5.22 5.52
C LEU A 34 2.38 6.67 5.45
N TRP A 35 2.23 7.34 6.59
CA TRP A 35 1.84 8.75 6.59
C TRP A 35 2.92 9.63 5.95
N ALA A 36 4.20 9.43 6.32
CA ALA A 36 5.32 10.12 5.70
C ALA A 36 5.44 9.81 4.20
N LEU A 37 5.28 8.54 3.81
CA LEU A 37 5.28 8.13 2.41
C LEU A 37 4.07 8.64 1.63
N GLY A 38 2.92 8.79 2.28
CA GLY A 38 1.72 9.37 1.68
C GLY A 38 1.95 10.82 1.31
N ILE A 39 2.59 11.60 2.19
CA ILE A 39 3.01 12.97 1.88
C ILE A 39 3.97 12.98 0.68
N ALA A 40 4.99 12.11 0.70
CA ALA A 40 5.92 11.99 -0.42
C ALA A 40 5.20 11.60 -1.72
N ALA A 41 4.25 10.67 -1.68
CA ALA A 41 3.48 10.22 -2.83
C ALA A 41 2.58 11.33 -3.38
N SER A 42 1.97 12.16 -2.52
CA SER A 42 1.23 13.34 -2.94
C SER A 42 2.11 14.37 -3.64
N ILE A 43 3.31 14.63 -3.12
CA ILE A 43 4.28 15.53 -3.76
C ILE A 43 4.71 14.96 -5.12
N VAL A 44 5.08 13.68 -5.18
CA VAL A 44 5.47 13.00 -6.42
C VAL A 44 4.33 13.01 -7.44
N ALA A 45 3.09 12.76 -7.02
CA ALA A 45 1.92 12.83 -7.89
C ALA A 45 1.68 14.26 -8.42
N PHE A 46 1.88 15.28 -7.58
CA PHE A 46 1.77 16.68 -7.99
C PHE A 46 2.86 17.06 -9.01
N VAL A 47 4.11 16.63 -8.79
CA VAL A 47 5.19 16.82 -9.76
C VAL A 47 4.92 16.04 -11.06
N ALA A 48 4.42 14.81 -10.95
CA ALA A 48 4.05 13.99 -12.10
C ALA A 48 2.92 14.64 -12.92
N TRP A 49 1.95 15.27 -12.27
CA TRP A 49 0.88 16.02 -12.94
C TRP A 49 1.44 17.13 -13.83
N TRP A 50 2.36 17.95 -13.32
CA TRP A 50 3.08 18.94 -14.12
C TRP A 50 3.90 18.30 -15.24
N ALA A 51 4.63 17.22 -14.96
CA ALA A 51 5.41 16.51 -15.97
C ALA A 51 4.54 15.99 -17.13
N ILE A 52 3.32 15.54 -16.84
CA ILE A 52 2.35 15.10 -17.86
C ILE A 52 1.86 16.28 -18.69
N LEU A 53 1.59 17.44 -18.08
CA LEU A 53 1.16 18.63 -18.83
C LEU A 53 2.19 19.06 -19.88
N PHE A 54 3.48 18.98 -19.55
CA PHE A 54 4.56 19.37 -20.46
C PHE A 54 5.01 18.25 -21.42
N THR A 55 5.02 17.00 -20.95
CA THR A 55 5.64 15.87 -21.67
C THR A 55 4.60 14.94 -22.32
N ALA A 56 3.31 15.09 -21.98
CA ALA A 56 2.22 14.16 -22.29
C ALA A 56 2.51 12.70 -21.90
N LYS A 57 3.47 12.48 -20.99
CA LYS A 57 3.94 11.17 -20.56
C LYS A 57 4.08 11.15 -19.06
N TYR A 58 3.60 10.08 -18.43
CA TYR A 58 3.77 9.86 -17.01
C TYR A 58 5.22 9.40 -16.73
N PRO A 59 5.99 10.10 -15.89
CA PRO A 59 7.36 9.72 -15.60
C PRO A 59 7.41 8.35 -14.89
N LYS A 60 8.15 7.39 -15.46
CA LYS A 60 8.21 6.00 -14.95
C LYS A 60 8.61 5.90 -13.47
N TRP A 61 9.57 6.71 -13.03
CA TRP A 61 10.04 6.70 -11.64
C TRP A 61 8.92 7.08 -10.65
N ALA A 62 8.11 8.08 -10.99
CA ALA A 62 6.97 8.51 -10.18
C ALA A 62 5.91 7.41 -10.12
N PHE A 63 5.70 6.70 -11.24
CA PHE A 63 4.72 5.62 -11.33
C PHE A 63 5.10 4.48 -10.41
N TYR A 64 6.36 4.03 -10.46
CA TYR A 64 6.86 2.96 -9.58
C TYR A 64 6.76 3.36 -8.10
N PHE A 65 7.09 4.61 -7.76
CA PHE A 65 6.98 5.09 -6.39
C PHE A 65 5.54 5.11 -5.87
N VAL A 66 4.62 5.71 -6.62
CA VAL A 66 3.20 5.80 -6.23
C VAL A 66 2.53 4.42 -6.20
N ALA A 67 2.81 3.57 -7.19
CA ALA A 67 2.28 2.20 -7.22
C ALA A 67 2.79 1.37 -6.04
N GLY A 68 4.07 1.49 -5.70
CA GLY A 68 4.65 0.81 -4.55
C GLY A 68 4.04 1.28 -3.22
N TYR A 69 3.83 2.59 -3.06
CA TYR A 69 3.12 3.16 -1.91
C TYR A 69 1.70 2.60 -1.80
N ILE A 70 0.93 2.58 -2.88
CA ILE A 70 -0.44 2.05 -2.90
C ILE A 70 -0.45 0.57 -2.51
N ARG A 71 0.47 -0.24 -3.04
CA ARG A 71 0.56 -1.68 -2.68
C ARG A 71 0.86 -1.88 -1.20
N TRP A 72 1.79 -1.11 -0.65
CA TRP A 72 2.09 -1.20 0.78
C TRP A 72 0.92 -0.70 1.64
N TYR A 73 0.30 0.40 1.26
CA TYR A 73 -0.90 0.93 1.90
C TYR A 73 -2.04 -0.11 1.91
N THR A 74 -2.32 -0.76 0.79
CA THR A 74 -3.35 -1.81 0.71
C THR A 74 -3.02 -3.02 1.59
N ARG A 75 -1.74 -3.43 1.66
CA ARG A 75 -1.28 -4.50 2.57
C ARG A 75 -1.54 -4.14 4.04
N VAL A 76 -1.20 -2.91 4.46
CA VAL A 76 -1.41 -2.46 5.85
C VAL A 76 -2.88 -2.22 6.16
N SER A 77 -3.64 -1.60 5.26
CA SER A 77 -5.08 -1.41 5.42
C SER A 77 -5.83 -2.74 5.51
N GLY A 78 -5.43 -3.75 4.73
CA GLY A 78 -5.97 -5.12 4.86
C GLY A 78 -5.68 -5.76 6.21
N TYR A 79 -4.49 -5.53 6.77
CA TYR A 79 -4.13 -5.97 8.12
C TYR A 79 -4.93 -5.22 9.20
N CYS A 80 -5.15 -3.91 9.05
CA CYS A 80 -5.95 -3.08 9.97
C CYS A 80 -7.44 -3.43 9.95
N LEU A 81 -8.00 -3.69 8.77
CA LEU A 81 -9.42 -4.03 8.56
C LEU A 81 -9.74 -5.51 8.86
N LEU A 82 -8.80 -6.27 9.43
CA LEU A 82 -8.94 -7.71 9.73
C LEU A 82 -9.24 -8.58 8.50
N LEU A 83 -8.90 -8.10 7.30
CA LEU A 83 -9.05 -8.83 6.04
C LEU A 83 -7.98 -9.92 5.87
N THR A 84 -6.84 -9.80 6.57
CA THR A 84 -5.77 -10.80 6.55
C THR A 84 -5.03 -10.83 7.88
N ASP A 85 -4.60 -12.00 8.34
CA ASP A 85 -3.76 -12.20 9.53
C ASP A 85 -2.26 -12.29 9.22
N LYS A 86 -1.86 -12.32 7.94
CA LYS A 86 -0.45 -12.26 7.55
C LYS A 86 0.10 -10.85 7.79
N TYR A 87 1.15 -10.75 8.61
CA TYR A 87 1.86 -9.48 8.85
C TYR A 87 2.51 -8.99 7.54
N PRO A 88 2.20 -7.77 7.08
CA PRO A 88 2.73 -7.28 5.82
C PRO A 88 4.23 -6.95 5.95
N PRO A 89 5.08 -7.33 4.98
CA PRO A 89 6.47 -6.93 4.98
C PRO A 89 6.62 -5.42 4.73
N PHE A 90 7.61 -4.79 5.34
CA PHE A 90 8.05 -3.42 5.06
C PHE A 90 8.72 -3.36 3.68
N SER A 91 7.90 -3.46 2.64
CA SER A 91 8.38 -3.40 1.27
C SER A 91 7.45 -2.56 0.42
N ILE A 92 8.06 -1.83 -0.50
CA ILE A 92 7.43 -1.01 -1.54
C ILE A 92 7.30 -1.81 -2.85
N GLU A 93 7.79 -3.06 -2.82
CA GLU A 93 7.93 -4.00 -3.93
C GLU A 93 6.75 -4.96 -4.07
#